data_AF-A0A945ZVQ7-F1
#
_entry.id   AF-A0A945ZVQ7-F1
#
_cell.length_a   1.000
_cell.length_b   1.000
_cell.length_c   1.000
_cell.angle_alpha   90.00
_cell.angle_beta   90.00
_cell.angle_gamma   90.00
#
_symmetry.space_group_name_H-M   'P 1'
#
loop_
_entity.id
_entity.type
_entity.pdbx_description
1 polymer ?
#
loop_
_entity_poly.entity_id
_entity_poly.type
_entity_poly.pdbx_seq_one_letter_code
_entity_poly.pdbx_strand_id
1 'polypeptide(L)' 'MKNIFYTILMCSLLLSCSTTEKKSNEVNLYSQRHYSVDKIQYENFTKLTGIKVNVIKANA' A
#
# COMPACT_ATOMS: atom_id res chain seq x y z
N MET A 1 -29.82 -14.54 -32.06
CA MET A 1 -29.96 -14.02 -30.67
C MET A 1 -29.12 -14.79 -29.67
N LYS A 2 -29.17 -16.14 -29.67
CA LYS A 2 -28.35 -17.01 -28.79
C LYS A 2 -26.84 -16.74 -28.86
N ASN A 3 -26.30 -16.49 -30.06
CA ASN A 3 -24.86 -16.23 -30.25
C ASN A 3 -24.43 -14.89 -29.63
N ILE A 4 -25.26 -13.84 -29.77
CA ILE A 4 -25.04 -12.53 -29.11
C ILE A 4 -25.09 -12.67 -27.59
N PHE A 5 -25.97 -13.53 -27.07
CA PHE A 5 -26.06 -13.81 -25.64
C PHE A 5 -24.76 -14.44 -25.11
N TYR A 6 -24.16 -15.38 -25.85
CA TYR A 6 -22.86 -15.94 -25.49
C TYR A 6 -21.71 -14.93 -25.59
N THR A 7 -21.75 -14.00 -26.56
CA THR A 7 -20.74 -12.94 -26.66
C THR A 7 -20.81 -11.98 -25.46
N ILE A 8 -22.02 -11.62 -25.03
CA ILE A 8 -22.22 -10.74 -23.86
C ILE A 8 -21.80 -11.45 -22.57
N LEU A 9 -22.14 -12.74 -22.43
CA LEU A 9 -21.74 -13.55 -21.28
C LEU A 9 -20.22 -13.67 -21.17
N MET A 10 -19.53 -13.87 -22.29
CA MET A 10 -18.07 -13.99 -22.30
C MET A 10 -17.36 -12.65 -22.05
N CYS A 11 -17.92 -11.53 -22.54
CA CYS A 11 -17.43 -10.18 -22.19
C CYS A 11 -17.59 -9.87 -20.70
N SER A 12 -18.70 -10.31 -20.07
CA SER A 12 -18.93 -10.06 -18.64
C SER A 12 -17.90 -10.75 -17.73
N LEU A 13 -17.34 -11.88 -18.17
CA LEU A 13 -16.33 -12.65 -17.43
C LEU A 13 -14.94 -11.98 -17.45
N LEU A 14 -14.64 -11.20 -18.48
CA LEU A 14 -13.34 -10.52 -18.64
C LEU A 14 -13.23 -9.22 -17.83
N LEU A 15 -14.34 -8.69 -17.33
CA LEU A 15 -14.40 -7.47 -16.52
C LEU A 15 -14.13 -7.70 -15.03
N SER A 16 -14.01 -8.95 -14.57
CA SER A 16 -13.69 -9.30 -13.17
C SER A 16 -12.20 -9.22 -12.84
N CYS A 17 -11.46 -8.31 -13.48
CA CYS A 17 -10.06 -8.05 -13.13
C CYS A 17 -10.03 -7.38 -11.74
N SER A 18 -9.74 -8.19 -10.72
CA SER A 18 -9.57 -7.74 -9.35
C SER A 18 -8.44 -6.71 -9.30
N THR A 19 -8.78 -5.47 -8.96
CA THR A 19 -7.77 -4.47 -8.60
C THR A 19 -7.09 -4.94 -7.32
N THR A 20 -5.91 -5.54 -7.44
CA THR A 20 -5.02 -5.72 -6.29
C THR A 20 -4.74 -4.33 -5.73
N GLU A 21 -5.39 -4.01 -4.60
CA GLU A 21 -5.09 -2.80 -3.86
C GLU A 21 -3.58 -2.79 -3.60
N LYS A 22 -2.89 -1.82 -4.20
CA LYS A 22 -1.49 -1.55 -3.86
C LYS A 22 -1.50 -1.04 -2.42
N LYS A 23 -1.43 -1.94 -1.45
CA LYS A 23 -1.16 -1.57 -0.06
C LYS A 23 0.13 -0.76 -0.08
N SER A 24 0.03 0.49 0.36
CA SER A 24 1.19 1.36 0.46
C SER A 24 2.21 0.67 1.37
N ASN A 25 3.45 0.50 0.90
CA ASN A 25 4.51 -0.18 1.66
C ASN A 25 5.13 0.81 2.67
N GLU A 26 4.30 1.30 3.57
CA GLU A 26 4.67 2.34 4.52
C GLU A 26 3.94 2.16 5.87
N VAL A 27 4.52 2.75 6.91
CA VAL A 27 3.98 2.77 8.27
C VAL A 27 4.04 4.18 8.84
N ASN A 28 3.02 4.56 9.60
CA ASN A 28 2.96 5.84 10.31
C ASN A 28 3.35 5.64 11.78
N LEU A 29 4.48 6.20 12.19
CA LEU A 29 5.00 6.12 13.55
C LEU A 29 4.68 7.42 14.30
N TYR A 30 3.75 7.35 15.24
CA TYR A 30 3.40 8.47 16.11
C TYR A 30 4.34 8.50 17.32
N SER A 31 5.14 9.56 17.42
CA SER A 31 6.13 9.69 18.50
C SER A 31 6.35 11.14 18.92
N GLN A 32 6.64 11.33 20.21
CA GLN A 32 7.16 12.58 20.78
C GLN A 32 8.69 12.65 20.76
N ARG A 33 9.37 11.53 20.47
CA ARG A 33 10.84 11.46 20.47
C ARG A 33 11.40 12.24 19.27
N HIS A 34 12.45 13.02 19.52
CA HIS A 34 13.15 13.75 18.46
C HIS A 34 14.66 13.61 18.57
N TYR A 35 15.13 12.36 18.72
CA TYR A 35 16.56 12.06 18.72
C TYR A 35 17.08 11.87 17.30
N SER A 36 18.24 12.46 17.00
CA SER A 36 18.89 12.35 15.68
C SER A 36 19.23 10.91 15.32
N VAL A 37 19.58 10.08 16.31
CA VAL A 37 19.92 8.66 16.11
C VAL A 37 18.72 7.82 15.62
N ASP A 38 17.50 8.19 16.01
CA ASP A 38 16.28 7.46 15.60
C ASP A 38 16.09 7.54 14.07
N LYS A 39 16.47 8.67 13.46
CA LYS A 39 16.39 8.86 11.99
C LYS A 39 17.24 7.84 11.24
N ILE A 40 18.45 7.57 11.72
CA ILE A 40 19.38 6.59 11.12
C ILE A 40 18.77 5.18 11.20
N GLN A 41 18.13 4.85 12.32
CA GLN A 41 17.45 3.57 12.51
C GLN A 41 16.30 3.38 11.49
N TYR A 42 15.47 4.41 11.27
CA TYR A 42 14.35 4.36 10.33
C TYR A 42 14.81 4.26 8.87
N GLU A 43 15.88 4.96 8.51
CA GLU A 43 16.49 4.87 7.18
C GLU A 43 17.04 3.46 6.91
N ASN A 44 17.74 2.87 7.89
CA ASN A 44 18.24 1.50 7.79
C ASN A 44 17.10 0.47 7.69
N PHE A 45 16.05 0.62 8.49
CA PHE A 45 14.86 -0.22 8.39
C PHE A 45 14.22 -0.14 7.01
N THR A 46 14.06 1.08 6.47
CA THR A 46 13.51 1.30 5.13
C THR A 46 14.39 0.65 4.06
N LYS A 47 15.72 0.77 4.17
CA LYS A 47 16.68 0.16 3.23
C LYS A 47 16.61 -1.37 3.24
N LEU A 48 16.43 -1.99 4.40
CA LEU A 48 16.40 -3.45 4.54
C LEU A 48 15.06 -4.07 4.13
N THR A 49 13.96 -3.38 4.39
CA THR A 49 12.61 -3.94 4.24
C THR A 49 11.84 -3.39 3.04
N GLY A 50 12.28 -2.25 2.51
CA GLY A 50 11.52 -1.46 1.54
C GLY A 50 10.31 -0.74 2.13
N ILE A 51 10.05 -0.86 3.44
CA ILE A 51 8.90 -0.23 4.11
C ILE A 51 9.28 1.18 4.55
N LYS A 52 8.58 2.19 4.03
CA LYS A 52 8.80 3.59 4.39
C LYS A 52 8.26 3.89 5.79
N VAL A 53 9.04 4.58 6.63
CA VAL A 53 8.60 5.04 7.95
C VAL A 53 8.26 6.53 7.90
N ASN A 54 6.97 6.85 8.10
CA ASN A 54 6.49 8.23 8.24
C ASN A 54 6.40 8.59 9.72
N VAL A 55 7.33 9.40 10.23
CA VAL A 55 7.28 9.83 11.64
C VAL A 55 6.35 11.02 11.80
N ILE A 56 5.31 10.87 12.62
CA ILE A 56 4.32 11.90 12.91
C ILE A 56 4.54 12.38 14.34
N LYS A 57 4.67 13.70 14.50
CA LYS A 57 4.74 14.32 15.82
C LYS A 57 3.41 14.09 16.53
N ALA A 58 3.44 13.31 17.60
CA ALA A 58 2.27 13.14 18.46
C ALA A 58 2.27 14.25 19.51
N ASN A 59 1.15 14.95 19.68
CA ASN A 59 0.89 15.73 20.90
C ASN A 59 0.03 14.87 21.83
N ALA A 60 0.34 14.91 23.13
CA ALA A 60 -0.58 14.42 24.17
C ALA A 60 -1.58 15.53 24.52
#